data_AF-A0A970D679-F1
#
_entry.id   AF-A0A970D679-F1
#
_cell.length_a   1.000
_cell.length_b   1.000
_cell.length_c   1.000
_cell.angle_alpha   90.00
_cell.angle_beta   90.00
_cell.angle_gamma   90.00
#
_symmetry.space_group_name_H-M   'P 1'
#
loop_
_entity.id
_entity.type
_entity.pdbx_description
1 polymer ?
#
loop_
_entity_poly.entity_id
_entity_poly.type
_entity_poly.pdbx_seq_one_letter_code
_entity_poly.pdbx_strand_id
1 'polypeptide(L)'
;MKKTALILILITMFSKLLGFFREITLSYFYGASSFSDLYLIAVSIPNVLFDFLAIAISTTFIPIYNEISLEKSEKEANRFTNNLTSMIILLCTLIVIVFFLFTKEILGIFAKG
;
A
#
# COMPACT_ATOMS: atom_id res chain seq x y z
N MET A 1 23.84 -12.08 -1.18
CA MET A 1 23.37 -10.88 -1.92
C MET A 1 22.83 -11.19 -3.32
N LYS A 2 23.62 -11.77 -4.25
CA LYS A 2 23.16 -12.05 -5.64
C LYS A 2 21.90 -12.93 -5.75
N LYS A 3 21.80 -13.99 -4.93
CA LYS A 3 20.64 -14.91 -4.91
C LYS A 3 19.35 -14.22 -4.44
N THR A 4 19.42 -13.41 -3.39
CA THR A 4 18.27 -12.66 -2.84
C THR A 4 17.78 -11.60 -3.82
N ALA A 5 18.69 -10.87 -4.45
CA ALA A 5 18.34 -9.88 -5.49
C ALA A 5 17.62 -10.54 -6.67
N LEU A 6 18.11 -11.71 -7.13
CA LEU A 6 17.48 -12.45 -8.23
C LEU A 6 16.06 -12.90 -7.87
N ILE A 7 15.85 -13.38 -6.63
CA ILE A 7 14.52 -13.76 -6.15
C ILE A 7 13.57 -12.55 -6.13
N LEU A 8 14.01 -11.39 -5.63
CA LEU A 8 13.21 -10.17 -5.61
C LEU A 8 12.81 -9.71 -7.01
N ILE A 9 13.73 -9.78 -7.97
CA ILE A 9 13.45 -9.43 -9.37
C ILE A 9 12.40 -10.36 -9.95
N LEU A 10 12.53 -11.67 -9.77
CA LEU A 10 11.56 -12.65 -10.27
C LEU A 10 10.18 -12.44 -9.65
N ILE A 11 10.10 -12.23 -8.33
CA ILE A 11 8.85 -11.94 -7.63
C ILE A 11 8.22 -10.65 -8.18
N THR A 12 9.00 -9.58 -8.32
CA THR A 12 8.51 -8.30 -8.83
C THR A 12 8.01 -8.42 -10.26
N MET A 13 8.74 -9.13 -11.11
CA MET A 13 8.36 -9.35 -12.50
C MET A 13 7.05 -10.14 -12.58
N PHE A 14 6.91 -11.17 -11.75
CA PHE A 14 5.68 -11.96 -11.68
C PHE A 14 4.48 -11.13 -11.19
N SER A 15 4.66 -10.30 -10.15
CA SER A 15 3.64 -9.37 -9.68
C SER A 15 3.21 -8.38 -10.76
N LYS A 16 4.15 -7.85 -11.55
CA LYS A 16 3.85 -6.95 -12.67
C LYS A 16 3.09 -7.65 -13.79
N LEU A 17 3.42 -8.90 -14.10
CA LEU A 17 2.69 -9.69 -15.09
C LEU A 17 1.24 -9.95 -14.66
N LEU A 18 1.00 -10.24 -13.38
CA LEU A 18 -0.36 -10.36 -12.85
C LEU A 18 -1.15 -9.05 -12.94
N GLY A 19 -0.50 -7.93 -12.61
CA GLY A 19 -1.09 -6.59 -12.78
C GLY A 19 -1.43 -6.27 -14.23
N PHE A 20 -0.54 -6.63 -15.16
CA PHE A 20 -0.77 -6.47 -16.60
C PHE A 20 -1.92 -7.35 -17.10
N PHE A 21 -2.01 -8.60 -16.64
CA PHE A 21 -3.12 -9.49 -17.00
C PHE A 21 -4.47 -8.94 -16.51
N ARG A 22 -4.51 -8.34 -15.32
CA ARG A 22 -5.67 -7.64 -14.79
C ARG A 22 -6.09 -6.47 -15.68
N GLU A 23 -5.14 -5.69 -16.19
CA GLU A 23 -5.42 -4.57 -17.12
C GLU A 23 -5.92 -5.06 -18.48
N ILE A 24 -5.33 -6.12 -19.05
CA ILE A 24 -5.83 -6.76 -20.28
C ILE A 24 -7.27 -7.23 -20.08
N THR A 25 -7.53 -7.92 -18.97
CA THR A 25 -8.86 -8.45 -18.65
C THR A 25 -9.89 -7.32 -18.56
N LEU A 26 -9.56 -6.24 -17.83
CA LEU A 26 -10.42 -5.05 -17.73
C LEU A 26 -10.71 -4.45 -19.11
N SER A 27 -9.68 -4.27 -19.94
CA SER A 27 -9.80 -3.71 -21.29
C SER A 27 -10.59 -4.62 -22.24
N TYR A 28 -10.39 -5.93 -22.16
CA TYR A 28 -11.10 -6.91 -23.01
C TYR A 28 -12.60 -6.95 -22.72
N PHE A 29 -13.00 -6.95 -21.43
CA PHE A 29 -14.41 -7.05 -21.06
C PHE A 29 -15.14 -5.70 -21.04
N TYR A 30 -14.47 -4.62 -20.63
CA TYR A 30 -15.12 -3.33 -20.39
C TYR A 30 -14.66 -2.23 -21.36
N GLY A 31 -13.54 -2.40 -22.08
CA GLY A 31 -13.01 -1.39 -23.00
C GLY A 31 -12.82 -0.02 -22.34
N ALA A 32 -12.98 1.05 -23.12
CA ALA A 32 -13.16 2.39 -22.59
C ALA A 32 -14.63 2.60 -22.25
N SER A 33 -15.00 2.39 -20.98
CA SER A 33 -16.37 2.55 -20.49
C SER A 33 -16.40 3.16 -19.09
N SER A 34 -17.58 3.61 -18.65
CA SER A 34 -17.74 4.14 -17.30
C SER A 34 -17.37 3.13 -16.20
N PHE A 35 -17.44 1.82 -16.48
CA PHE A 35 -17.01 0.78 -15.54
C PHE A 35 -15.49 0.70 -15.40
N SER A 36 -14.74 0.84 -16.50
CA SER A 36 -13.28 0.89 -16.44
C SER A 36 -12.81 2.13 -15.69
N ASP A 37 -13.47 3.27 -15.89
CA ASP A 37 -13.12 4.53 -15.22
C ASP A 37 -13.37 4.46 -13.71
N LEU A 38 -14.53 3.93 -13.30
CA LEU A 38 -14.84 3.68 -11.89
C LEU A 38 -13.85 2.72 -11.23
N TYR A 39 -13.45 1.66 -11.95
CA TYR A 39 -12.44 0.72 -11.45
C TYR A 39 -11.09 1.42 -11.24
N LEU A 40 -10.64 2.22 -12.21
CA LEU A 40 -9.38 2.94 -12.12
C LEU A 40 -9.37 3.92 -10.95
N ILE A 41 -10.46 4.67 -10.74
CA ILE A 41 -10.64 5.56 -9.59
C ILE A 41 -10.58 4.74 -8.29
N ALA A 42 -11.32 3.63 -8.21
CA ALA A 42 -11.36 2.79 -7.01
C ALA A 42 -9.97 2.22 -6.63
N VAL A 43 -9.15 1.86 -7.62
CA VAL A 43 -7.80 1.32 -7.39
C VAL A 43 -6.76 2.42 -7.10
N SER A 44 -7.00 3.66 -7.55
CA SER A 44 -6.08 4.77 -7.31
C SER A 44 -5.95 5.14 -5.82
N ILE A 45 -7.06 5.14 -5.08
CA ILE A 45 -7.11 5.49 -3.65
C ILE A 45 -6.16 4.62 -2.82
N PRO A 46 -6.27 3.27 -2.85
CA PRO A 46 -5.36 2.42 -2.09
C PRO A 46 -3.92 2.49 -2.62
N ASN A 47 -3.71 2.65 -3.93
CA ASN A 47 -2.35 2.75 -4.49
C ASN A 47 -1.59 3.94 -3.90
N VAL A 48 -2.20 5.13 -3.87
CA VAL A 48 -1.57 6.34 -3.30
C VAL A 48 -1.21 6.14 -1.82
N LEU A 49 -2.10 5.50 -1.05
CA LEU A 49 -1.83 5.18 0.34
C LEU A 49 -0.64 4.22 0.50
N PHE A 50 -0.60 3.15 -0.29
CA PHE A 50 0.51 2.19 -0.24
C PHE A 50 1.83 2.77 -0.72
N ASP A 51 1.82 3.65 -1.72
CA ASP A 51 3.03 4.33 -2.20
C ASP A 51 3.63 5.22 -1.10
N PHE A 52 2.79 5.98 -0.40
CA PHE A 52 3.22 6.77 0.76
C PHE A 52 3.82 5.88 1.87
N LEU A 53 3.15 4.78 2.20
CA LEU A 53 3.63 3.82 3.21
C LEU A 53 4.97 3.20 2.80
N ALA A 54 5.14 2.82 1.53
CA ALA A 54 6.38 2.26 1.01
C ALA A 54 7.56 3.24 1.17
N ILE A 55 7.32 4.53 0.91
CA ILE A 55 8.31 5.59 1.12
C ILE A 55 8.64 5.72 2.61
N ALA A 56 7.62 5.81 3.48
CA ALA A 56 7.82 5.93 4.92
C ALA A 56 8.59 4.73 5.52
N ILE A 57 8.31 3.52 5.05
CA ILE A 57 9.02 2.31 5.47
C ILE A 57 10.48 2.39 5.07
N SER A 58 10.76 2.72 3.80
CA SER A 58 12.11 2.69 3.25
C SER A 58 13.00 3.81 3.78
N THR A 59 12.42 4.98 4.07
CA THR A 59 13.17 6.19 4.45
C THR A 59 13.24 6.43 5.95
N THR A 60 12.27 5.93 6.73
CA THR A 60 12.19 6.21 8.17
C THR A 60 12.20 4.93 9.00
N PHE A 61 11.33 3.96 8.71
CA PHE A 61 11.22 2.77 9.53
C PHE A 61 12.48 1.90 9.50
N ILE A 62 12.98 1.53 8.30
CA ILE A 62 14.14 0.65 8.17
C ILE A 62 15.38 1.23 8.85
N PRO A 63 15.76 2.52 8.65
CA PRO A 63 16.90 3.11 9.34
C PRO A 63 16.76 3.11 10.86
N ILE A 64 15.60 3.55 11.39
CA ILE A 64 15.37 3.62 12.84
C ILE A 64 15.36 2.24 13.47
N TYR A 65 14.74 1.26 12.81
CA TYR A 65 14.75 -0.13 13.27
C TYR A 65 16.18 -0.67 13.38
N ASN A 66 16.99 -0.46 12.33
CA ASN A 66 18.37 -0.91 12.31
C ASN A 66 19.22 -0.18 13.37
N GLU A 67 19.03 1.12 13.55
CA GLU A 67 19.70 1.90 14.61
C GLU A 67 19.39 1.34 16.00
N ILE A 68 18.11 1.14 16.34
CA ILE A 68 17.70 0.57 17.64
C ILE A 68 18.24 -0.86 17.80
N SER A 69 18.21 -1.66 16.74
CA SER A 69 18.68 -3.05 16.78
C SER A 69 20.19 -3.14 16.99
N LEU A 70 20.97 -2.19 16.45
CA LEU A 70 22.42 -2.15 16.57
C LEU A 70 22.87 -1.52 17.90
N GLU A 71 22.24 -0.44 18.35
CA GLU A 71 22.66 0.30 19.55
C GLU A 71 22.14 -0.32 20.85
N LYS A 72 20.97 -0.94 20.82
CA LYS A 72 20.32 -1.49 22.01
C LYS A 72 20.25 -3.00 21.92
N SER A 73 19.17 -3.51 21.34
CA SER A 73 18.94 -4.93 21.15
C SER A 73 17.81 -5.16 20.17
N GLU A 74 17.79 -6.35 19.58
CA GLU A 74 16.68 -6.81 18.73
C GLU A 74 15.33 -6.78 19.47
N LYS A 75 15.33 -7.01 20.79
CA LYS A 75 14.11 -6.96 21.61
C LYS A 75 13.52 -5.55 21.68
N GLU A 76 14.36 -4.52 21.81
CA GLU A 76 13.91 -3.12 21.82
C GLU A 76 13.46 -2.69 20.41
N ALA A 77 14.13 -3.14 19.35
CA ALA A 77 13.70 -2.89 17.97
C ALA A 77 12.32 -3.53 17.68
N ASN A 78 12.10 -4.76 18.14
CA ASN A 78 10.81 -5.43 18.06
C ASN A 78 9.72 -4.73 18.88
N ARG A 79 10.07 -4.19 20.06
CA ARG A 79 9.14 -3.41 20.87
C ARG A 79 8.74 -2.11 20.18
N PHE A 80 9.69 -1.42 19.55
CA PHE A 80 9.41 -0.26 18.69
C PHE A 80 8.46 -0.61 17.55
N THR A 81 8.75 -1.67 16.79
CA THR A 81 7.90 -2.15 15.70
C THR A 81 6.49 -2.47 16.20
N ASN A 82 6.36 -3.20 17.31
CA ASN A 82 5.05 -3.57 17.84
C ASN A 82 4.22 -2.34 18.25
N ASN A 83 4.85 -1.34 18.88
CA ASN A 83 4.19 -0.10 19.25
C ASN A 83 3.77 0.72 18.01
N LEU A 84 4.66 0.83 17.03
CA LEU A 84 4.38 1.51 15.76
C LEU A 84 3.23 0.83 15.00
N THR A 85 3.28 -0.50 14.85
CA THR A 85 2.21 -1.28 14.21
C THR A 85 0.88 -1.10 14.94
N SER A 86 0.87 -1.11 16.27
CA SER A 86 -0.35 -0.88 17.05
C SER A 86 -0.94 0.51 16.81
N MET A 87 -0.10 1.55 16.75
CA MET A 87 -0.53 2.91 16.40
C MET A 87 -1.07 3.00 14.96
N ILE A 88 -0.40 2.36 14.00
CA ILE A 88 -0.84 2.33 12.60
C ILE A 88 -2.19 1.60 12.48
N ILE A 89 -2.36 0.46 13.15
CA ILE A 89 -3.63 -0.27 13.16
C ILE A 89 -4.75 0.61 13.72
N LEU A 90 -4.51 1.26 14.86
CA LEU A 90 -5.48 2.17 15.47
C LEU A 90 -5.85 3.31 14.51
N LEU A 91 -4.86 3.94 13.88
CA LEU A 91 -5.08 5.01 12.91
C LEU A 91 -5.87 4.51 11.70
N CYS A 92 -5.51 3.35 11.14
CA CYS A 92 -6.23 2.74 10.01
C CYS A 92 -7.68 2.42 10.39
N THR A 93 -7.93 1.90 11.59
CA THR A 93 -9.30 1.65 12.08
C THR A 93 -10.09 2.95 12.16
N LEU A 94 -9.51 4.03 12.67
CA LEU A 94 -10.16 5.35 12.71
C LEU A 94 -10.46 5.86 11.30
N ILE A 95 -9.50 5.77 10.37
CA ILE A 95 -9.70 6.17 8.97
C ILE A 95 -10.85 5.38 8.34
N VAL A 96 -10.90 4.06 8.53
CA VAL A 96 -11.97 3.21 8.00
C VAL A 96 -13.33 3.62 8.57
N ILE A 97 -13.42 3.90 9.87
CA ILE A 97 -14.67 4.38 10.49
C ILE A 97 -15.11 5.71 9.87
N VAL A 98 -14.19 6.66 9.68
CA VAL A 98 -14.47 7.94 9.03
C VAL A 98 -14.95 7.72 7.60
N PHE A 99 -14.26 6.90 6.82
CA PHE A 99 -14.65 6.58 5.44
C PHE A 99 -16.04 5.96 5.36
N PHE A 100 -16.38 5.09 6.31
CA PHE A 100 -17.70 4.45 6.38
C PHE A 100 -18.81 5.47 6.71
N LEU A 101 -18.55 6.43 7.60
CA LEU A 101 -19.53 7.45 7.97
C LEU A 101 -19.73 8.50 6.87
N PHE A 102 -18.66 8.89 6.17
CA PHE A 102 -18.67 9.96 5.17
C PHE A 102 -18.57 9.44 3.73
N THR A 103 -19.02 8.21 3.48
CA THR A 103 -18.88 7.55 2.17
C THR A 103 -19.51 8.40 1.04
N LYS A 104 -20.66 9.03 1.28
CA LYS A 104 -21.36 9.83 0.25
C LYS A 104 -20.58 11.09 -0.12
N GLU A 105 -20.05 11.79 0.88
CA GLU A 105 -19.30 13.03 0.73
C GLU A 105 -17.94 12.78 0.06
N ILE A 106 -17.26 11.70 0.46
CA ILE A 106 -15.99 11.28 -0.11
C ILE A 106 -16.19 10.89 -1.57
N LEU A 107 -17.18 10.05 -1.89
CA LEU A 107 -17.50 9.71 -3.28
C LEU A 107 -17.86 10.96 -4.10
N GLY A 108 -18.52 11.96 -3.52
CA GLY A 108 -18.82 13.22 -4.19
C GLY A 108 -17.58 14.07 -4.54
N ILE A 109 -16.43 13.84 -3.90
CA ILE A 109 -15.15 14.50 -4.22
C ILE A 109 -14.37 13.68 -5.27
N PHE A 110 -14.34 12.36 -5.12
CA PHE A 110 -13.58 11.47 -6.00
C PHE A 110 -14.30 11.14 -7.32
N ALA A 111 -15.63 11.16 -7.34
CA ALA A 111 -16.46 10.87 -8.52
C ALA A 111 -16.92 12.13 -9.28
N LYS A 112 -16.39 13.33 -8.94
CA LYS A 112 -16.68 14.59 -9.65
C LYS A 112 -15.86 14.78 -10.93
N GLY A 113 -15.21 13.71 -11.42
CA GLY A 113 -14.54 13.64 -12.71
C GLY A 113 -15.40 12.91 -13.72
#